data_AF-D3BQ14-F1
#
_entry.id   AF-D3BQ14-F1
#
_cell.length_a   1.000
_cell.length_b   1.000
_cell.length_c   1.000
_cell.angle_alpha   90.00
_cell.angle_beta   90.00
_cell.angle_gamma   90.00
#
_symmetry.space_group_name_H-M   'P 1'
#
loop_
_entity.id
_entity.type
_entity.pdbx_description
1 polymer ?
#
loop_
_entity_poly.entity_id
_entity_poly.type
_entity_poly.pdbx_seq_one_letter_code
_entity_poly.pdbx_strand_id
1 'polypeptide(L)'
;MTLGGVIPCSTQLKPVFNAALGYQCITVSGNGLASDGTLIGYRGSLMYNRYYNAIRQQSAIPFVKSSDYVCNPHNNRVQPYLVDQAKQYSEFNIYANGSVQLGTDVVPLVCLQEHAGAYSFNYNGAAYYFVLIINSLPAGCPAVHFGESCNGTTTPTPTSTPTSTPAPSNTTFKVTATNNWVNGNDNFTQYSVDIKNGGTTDITSLVISATNFNASSKWNIESLTNGDLTLPSYATIPAGGTFTFGFITTSSVIPSFAVKN
;
A
#
# COMPACT_ATOMS: atom_id res chain seq x y z
N MET A 1 25.91 5.66 6.15
CA MET A 1 24.65 6.42 6.29
C MET A 1 24.36 6.56 7.76
N THR A 2 24.29 7.79 8.27
CA THR A 2 23.71 8.04 9.60
C THR A 2 22.22 7.78 9.48
N LEU A 3 21.75 6.67 10.08
CA LEU A 3 20.32 6.43 10.28
C LEU A 3 19.73 7.71 10.90
N GLY A 4 18.66 8.24 10.32
CA GLY A 4 17.98 9.40 10.86
C GLY A 4 17.61 9.17 12.33
N GLY A 5 17.68 10.22 13.13
CA GLY A 5 17.30 10.12 14.54
C GLY A 5 15.87 9.61 14.69
N VAL A 6 15.64 8.74 15.67
CA VAL A 6 14.29 8.40 16.12
C VAL A 6 13.63 9.68 16.61
N ILE A 7 12.45 10.02 16.07
CA ILE A 7 11.69 11.19 16.49
C ILE A 7 10.39 10.79 17.18
N PRO A 8 9.84 11.65 18.06
CA PRO A 8 8.55 11.38 18.68
C PRO A 8 7.46 11.17 17.62
N CYS A 9 6.82 10.00 17.64
CA CYS A 9 5.72 9.70 16.74
C CYS A 9 4.54 10.66 16.89
N SER A 10 4.35 11.24 18.08
CA SER A 10 3.35 12.28 18.33
C SER A 10 3.50 13.50 17.41
N THR A 11 4.73 13.88 17.07
CA THR A 11 5.01 14.97 16.12
C THR A 11 4.61 14.59 14.70
N GLN A 12 4.95 13.38 14.25
CA GLN A 12 4.59 12.90 12.90
C GLN A 12 3.09 12.60 12.74
N LEU A 13 2.40 12.22 13.81
CA LEU A 13 0.97 11.91 13.77
C LEU A 13 0.09 13.16 13.76
N LYS A 14 0.61 14.32 14.18
CA LYS A 14 -0.16 15.56 14.29
C LYS A 14 -0.93 15.93 13.01
N PRO A 15 -0.35 15.90 11.79
CA PRO A 15 -1.10 16.18 10.57
C PRO A 15 -2.25 15.20 10.32
N VAL A 16 -2.03 13.91 10.61
CA VAL A 16 -3.04 12.85 10.45
C VAL A 16 -4.20 13.06 11.43
N PHE A 17 -3.91 13.40 12.69
CA PHE A 17 -4.92 13.72 13.68
C PHE A 17 -5.72 14.98 13.34
N ASN A 18 -5.05 16.04 12.85
CA ASN A 18 -5.73 17.25 12.39
C ASN A 18 -6.70 16.96 11.24
N ALA A 19 -6.27 16.13 10.27
CA ALA A 19 -7.11 15.66 9.18
C ALA A 19 -8.31 14.84 9.69
N ALA A 20 -8.06 13.88 10.57
CA ALA A 20 -9.09 13.00 11.12
C ALA A 20 -10.12 13.77 11.98
N LEU A 21 -9.69 14.81 12.70
CA LEU A 21 -10.57 15.76 13.41
C LEU A 21 -11.49 16.53 12.46
N GLY A 22 -11.05 16.77 11.22
CA GLY A 22 -11.87 17.31 10.13
C GLY A 22 -12.78 16.27 9.46
N TYR A 23 -13.00 15.11 10.09
CA TYR A 23 -13.78 13.98 9.59
C TYR A 23 -13.23 13.37 8.28
N GLN A 24 -11.96 13.60 7.96
CA GLN A 24 -11.31 12.94 6.83
C GLN A 24 -11.09 11.46 7.15
N CYS A 25 -11.29 10.61 6.14
CA CYS A 25 -11.05 9.18 6.29
C CYS A 25 -9.55 8.89 6.24
N ILE A 26 -9.05 8.09 7.18
CA ILE A 26 -7.64 7.68 7.20
C ILE A 26 -7.55 6.23 6.76
N THR A 27 -6.86 5.94 5.66
CA THR A 27 -6.53 4.56 5.30
C THR A 27 -5.21 4.18 5.95
N VAL A 28 -5.19 3.06 6.65
CA VAL A 28 -3.94 2.40 7.05
C VAL A 28 -3.60 1.33 6.03
N SER A 29 -2.32 1.25 5.66
CA SER A 29 -1.77 0.18 4.82
C SER A 29 -0.42 -0.21 5.37
N GLY A 30 -0.21 -1.49 5.63
CA GLY A 30 1.02 -1.97 6.23
C GLY A 30 1.36 -3.41 5.95
N ASN A 31 2.56 -3.76 6.33
CA ASN A 31 3.13 -5.09 6.27
C ASN A 31 3.83 -5.44 7.59
N GLY A 32 3.93 -6.71 7.89
CA GLY A 32 4.69 -7.25 9.01
C GLY A 32 5.62 -8.35 8.55
N LEU A 33 6.76 -8.48 9.22
CA LEU A 33 7.70 -9.58 9.04
C LEU A 33 7.83 -10.30 10.40
N ALA A 34 7.35 -11.53 10.46
CA ALA A 34 7.53 -12.39 11.62
C ALA A 34 8.95 -12.99 11.65
N SER A 35 9.39 -13.42 12.82
CA SER A 35 10.72 -14.03 13.02
C SER A 35 10.94 -15.31 12.21
N ASP A 36 9.88 -16.00 11.81
CA ASP A 36 9.91 -17.18 10.93
C ASP A 36 9.96 -16.84 9.43
N GLY A 37 10.05 -15.55 9.08
CA GLY A 37 10.05 -15.07 7.70
C GLY A 37 8.65 -14.90 7.09
N THR A 38 7.59 -15.18 7.84
CA THR A 38 6.21 -14.97 7.37
C THR A 38 5.93 -13.49 7.14
N LEU A 39 5.47 -13.15 5.95
CA LEU A 39 4.98 -11.81 5.63
C LEU A 39 3.51 -11.68 6.02
N ILE A 40 3.14 -10.56 6.62
CA ILE A 40 1.78 -10.27 7.06
C ILE A 40 1.32 -8.98 6.37
N GLY A 41 0.27 -9.01 5.56
CA GLY A 41 -0.33 -7.82 4.96
C GLY A 41 -1.55 -7.35 5.75
N TYR A 42 -1.75 -6.04 5.88
CA TYR A 42 -2.98 -5.46 6.45
C TYR A 42 -3.29 -4.09 5.87
N ARG A 43 -4.58 -3.78 5.78
CA ARG A 43 -5.12 -2.51 5.29
C ARG A 43 -6.50 -2.31 5.87
N GLY A 44 -6.86 -1.06 6.13
CA GLY A 44 -8.15 -0.77 6.72
C GLY A 44 -8.48 0.71 6.66
N SER A 45 -9.72 1.01 6.99
CA SER A 45 -10.21 2.37 7.14
C SER A 45 -10.31 2.72 8.61
N LEU A 46 -9.78 3.88 8.97
CA LEU A 46 -9.79 4.43 10.31
C LEU A 46 -10.52 5.78 10.32
N MET A 47 -11.19 6.05 11.44
CA MET A 47 -11.83 7.34 11.71
C MET A 47 -11.45 7.85 13.10
N TYR A 48 -11.42 9.17 13.24
CA TYR A 48 -11.24 9.76 14.55
C TYR A 48 -12.42 9.45 15.47
N ASN A 49 -12.13 8.98 16.68
CA ASN A 49 -13.09 8.77 17.73
C ASN A 49 -12.78 9.68 18.91
N ARG A 50 -13.70 10.62 19.17
CA ARG A 50 -13.53 11.62 20.24
C ARG A 50 -13.54 11.01 21.64
N TYR A 51 -14.27 9.91 21.86
CA TYR A 51 -14.34 9.26 23.18
C TYR A 51 -12.98 8.65 23.58
N TYR A 52 -12.32 7.97 22.62
CA TYR A 52 -11.00 7.36 22.84
C TYR A 52 -9.83 8.32 22.58
N ASN A 53 -10.10 9.52 22.04
CA ASN A 53 -9.09 10.46 21.56
C ASN A 53 -8.05 9.78 20.66
N ALA A 54 -8.54 8.96 19.72
CA ALA A 54 -7.72 8.08 18.88
C ALA A 54 -8.28 7.98 17.47
N ILE A 55 -7.43 7.60 16.51
CA ILE A 55 -7.86 7.17 15.17
C ILE A 55 -8.13 5.67 15.26
N ARG A 56 -9.40 5.28 15.15
CA ARG A 56 -9.91 3.93 15.41
C ARG A 56 -10.37 3.25 14.14
N GLN A 57 -10.18 1.93 14.07
CA GLN A 57 -10.75 1.12 13.00
C GLN A 57 -12.27 1.33 12.86
N GLN A 58 -12.71 1.61 11.62
CA GLN A 58 -14.13 1.77 11.30
C GLN A 58 -14.80 0.41 11.02
N SER A 59 -14.00 -0.57 10.58
CA SER A 59 -14.33 -1.98 10.44
C SER A 59 -13.12 -2.82 10.87
N ALA A 60 -13.34 -4.09 11.18
CA ALA A 60 -12.26 -4.99 11.59
C ALA A 60 -11.13 -5.00 10.53
N ILE A 61 -9.89 -4.81 10.98
CA ILE A 61 -8.73 -4.80 10.10
C ILE A 61 -8.17 -6.22 10.00
N PRO A 62 -8.24 -6.85 8.83
CA PRO A 62 -7.68 -8.18 8.62
C PRO A 62 -6.15 -8.11 8.48
N PHE A 63 -5.46 -9.01 9.21
CA PHE A 63 -4.04 -9.28 9.10
C PHE A 63 -3.86 -10.65 8.47
N VAL A 64 -3.19 -10.70 7.33
CA VAL A 64 -3.18 -11.87 6.46
C VAL A 64 -1.75 -12.33 6.23
N LYS A 65 -1.47 -13.59 6.55
CA LYS A 65 -0.15 -14.16 6.30
C LYS A 65 0.01 -14.49 4.82
N SER A 66 1.25 -14.47 4.33
CA SER A 66 1.57 -14.84 2.97
C SER A 66 1.20 -16.29 2.61
N SER A 67 1.12 -17.17 3.61
CA SER A 67 0.65 -18.56 3.46
C SER A 67 -0.83 -18.67 3.15
N ASP A 68 -1.62 -17.63 3.44
CA ASP A 68 -3.09 -17.68 3.45
C ASP A 68 -3.69 -17.04 2.18
N TYR A 69 -2.84 -16.71 1.19
CA TYR A 69 -3.30 -16.17 -0.08
C TYR A 69 -4.01 -17.24 -0.90
N VAL A 70 -5.34 -17.19 -0.92
CA VAL A 70 -6.19 -18.06 -1.75
C VAL A 70 -6.91 -17.23 -2.80
N CYS A 71 -7.05 -17.80 -4.00
CA CYS A 71 -7.88 -17.19 -5.03
C CYS A 71 -9.37 -17.34 -4.71
N ASN A 72 -10.13 -16.25 -4.74
CA ASN A 72 -11.59 -16.32 -4.62
C ASN A 72 -12.21 -16.71 -5.97
N PRO A 73 -12.85 -17.90 -6.08
CA PRO A 73 -13.42 -18.37 -7.34
C PRO A 73 -14.66 -17.58 -7.77
N HIS A 74 -15.34 -16.86 -6.87
CA HIS A 74 -16.56 -16.10 -7.19
C HIS A 74 -16.29 -14.75 -7.85
N ASN A 75 -15.16 -14.12 -7.56
CA ASN A 75 -14.80 -12.81 -8.15
C ASN A 75 -13.45 -12.82 -8.85
N ASN A 76 -12.80 -13.98 -8.92
CA ASN A 76 -11.57 -14.20 -9.66
C ASN A 76 -10.46 -13.18 -9.30
N ARG A 77 -10.36 -12.89 -8.01
CA ARG A 77 -9.32 -12.03 -7.44
C ARG A 77 -8.53 -12.83 -6.43
N VAL A 78 -7.20 -12.67 -6.45
CA VAL A 78 -6.32 -13.12 -5.37
C VAL A 78 -6.79 -12.27 -4.24
N GLN A 79 -7.67 -12.81 -3.41
CA GLN A 79 -8.30 -12.07 -2.34
C GLN A 79 -7.61 -12.55 -1.10
N PRO A 80 -6.73 -11.74 -0.50
CA PRO A 80 -6.28 -12.06 0.84
C PRO A 80 -7.43 -11.90 1.88
N TYR A 81 -8.72 -11.81 1.50
CA TYR A 81 -9.82 -11.36 2.38
C TYR A 81 -11.16 -12.10 2.24
N LEU A 82 -11.20 -13.26 1.56
CA LEU A 82 -12.11 -14.33 1.98
C LEU A 82 -11.32 -15.33 2.83
N VAL A 83 -10.74 -14.81 3.91
CA VAL A 83 -10.11 -15.65 4.93
C VAL A 83 -11.06 -15.62 6.09
N ASP A 84 -11.92 -16.64 6.19
CA ASP A 84 -12.60 -16.95 7.45
C ASP A 84 -11.59 -17.14 8.61
N GLN A 85 -10.30 -17.26 8.27
CA GLN A 85 -9.15 -17.47 9.15
C GLN A 85 -8.25 -16.23 9.33
N ALA A 86 -8.56 -15.08 8.73
CA ALA A 86 -7.71 -13.89 8.85
C ALA A 86 -7.70 -13.44 10.31
N LYS A 87 -6.52 -13.18 10.85
CA LYS A 87 -6.43 -12.65 12.20
C LYS A 87 -6.99 -11.24 12.17
N GLN A 88 -8.04 -11.02 12.94
CA GLN A 88 -8.60 -9.70 13.19
C GLN A 88 -8.37 -9.37 14.66
N TYR A 89 -8.07 -8.12 14.94
CA TYR A 89 -8.02 -7.62 16.30
C TYR A 89 -9.36 -6.96 16.61
N SER A 90 -9.85 -7.18 17.84
CA SER A 90 -11.07 -6.51 18.34
C SER A 90 -10.94 -4.98 18.28
N GLU A 91 -9.71 -4.48 18.44
CA GLU A 91 -9.37 -3.07 18.36
C GLU A 91 -8.10 -2.87 17.54
N PHE A 92 -8.11 -1.83 16.71
CA PHE A 92 -6.92 -1.25 16.11
C PHE A 92 -7.03 0.26 16.23
N ASN A 93 -6.33 0.82 17.22
CA ASN A 93 -6.40 2.26 17.55
C ASN A 93 -5.00 2.88 17.51
N ILE A 94 -4.87 4.01 16.84
CA ILE A 94 -3.64 4.81 16.85
C ILE A 94 -3.88 6.04 17.72
N TYR A 95 -3.03 6.25 18.72
CA TYR A 95 -3.13 7.35 19.66
C TYR A 95 -2.17 8.49 19.33
N ALA A 96 -2.58 9.72 19.68
CA ALA A 96 -1.78 10.91 19.41
C ALA A 96 -0.44 10.95 20.17
N ASN A 97 -0.30 10.16 21.24
CA ASN A 97 0.93 10.02 22.00
C ASN A 97 1.98 9.13 21.28
N GLY A 98 1.65 8.54 20.13
CA GLY A 98 2.56 7.66 19.40
C GLY A 98 2.51 6.20 19.86
N SER A 99 1.38 5.72 20.36
CA SER A 99 1.15 4.28 20.56
C SER A 99 0.07 3.73 19.62
N VAL A 100 0.09 2.42 19.41
CA VAL A 100 -0.96 1.67 18.72
C VAL A 100 -1.49 0.58 19.64
N GLN A 101 -2.81 0.42 19.64
CA GLN A 101 -3.50 -0.68 20.32
C GLN A 101 -3.87 -1.75 19.31
N LEU A 102 -3.57 -3.01 19.64
CA LEU A 102 -4.01 -4.20 18.92
C LEU A 102 -4.74 -5.11 19.91
N GLY A 103 -6.06 -5.20 19.79
CA GLY A 103 -6.89 -5.88 20.78
C GLY A 103 -6.82 -5.18 22.14
N THR A 104 -6.30 -5.85 23.16
CA THR A 104 -6.11 -5.27 24.50
C THR A 104 -4.74 -4.66 24.73
N ASP A 105 -3.78 -4.96 23.84
CA ASP A 105 -2.38 -4.60 24.05
C ASP A 105 -2.09 -3.22 23.45
N VAL A 106 -1.32 -2.40 24.16
CA VAL A 106 -0.87 -1.09 23.68
C VAL A 106 0.65 -1.13 23.55
N VAL A 107 1.14 -0.87 22.33
CA VAL A 107 2.59 -0.88 22.02
C VAL A 107 3.04 0.47 21.49
N PRO A 108 4.28 0.90 21.80
CA PRO A 108 4.81 2.15 21.28
C PRO A 108 5.10 2.04 19.78
N LEU A 109 4.83 3.12 19.05
CA LEU A 109 5.28 3.30 17.68
C LEU A 109 6.74 3.78 17.66
N VAL A 110 7.45 3.44 16.60
CA VAL A 110 8.77 3.94 16.26
C VAL A 110 8.67 4.72 14.95
N CYS A 111 9.14 5.95 14.97
CA CYS A 111 9.11 6.89 13.85
C CYS A 111 10.50 7.42 13.54
N LEU A 112 10.86 7.40 12.27
CA LEU A 112 12.16 7.84 11.79
C LEU A 112 11.99 9.17 11.05
N GLN A 113 12.89 10.12 11.32
CA GLN A 113 12.84 11.46 10.71
C GLN A 113 12.87 11.41 9.17
N GLU A 114 13.61 10.45 8.63
CA GLU A 114 13.83 10.29 7.18
C GLU A 114 12.64 9.67 6.43
N HIS A 115 11.68 9.08 7.15
CA HIS A 115 10.49 8.43 6.59
C HIS A 115 9.21 9.07 7.11
N ALA A 116 9.02 10.35 6.78
CA ALA A 116 7.81 11.08 7.17
C ALA A 116 6.54 10.34 6.68
N GLY A 117 5.66 9.98 7.62
CA GLY A 117 4.41 9.27 7.33
C GLY A 117 4.50 7.74 7.34
N ALA A 118 5.68 7.18 7.66
CA ALA A 118 5.85 5.77 7.94
C ALA A 118 6.02 5.52 9.45
N TYR A 119 5.35 4.49 9.93
CA TYR A 119 5.27 4.12 11.34
C TYR A 119 5.62 2.65 11.47
N SER A 120 6.27 2.27 12.57
CA SER A 120 6.58 0.87 12.85
C SER A 120 6.32 0.51 14.30
N PHE A 121 6.10 -0.76 14.57
CA PHE A 121 5.98 -1.30 15.94
C PHE A 121 6.34 -2.78 15.96
N ASN A 122 6.76 -3.26 17.13
CA ASN A 122 6.98 -4.69 17.36
C ASN A 122 5.82 -5.25 18.14
N TYR A 123 5.26 -6.37 17.69
CA TYR A 123 4.16 -7.04 18.37
C TYR A 123 4.20 -8.54 18.10
N ASN A 124 4.08 -9.35 19.16
CA ASN A 124 4.04 -10.82 19.07
C ASN A 124 5.14 -11.44 18.17
N GLY A 125 6.38 -10.96 18.28
CA GLY A 125 7.51 -11.50 17.52
C GLY A 125 7.55 -11.11 16.04
N ALA A 126 6.73 -10.15 15.61
CA ALA A 126 6.77 -9.58 14.27
C ALA A 126 7.05 -8.07 14.32
N ALA A 127 7.84 -7.59 13.36
CA ALA A 127 8.08 -6.19 13.10
C ALA A 127 7.08 -5.69 12.05
N TYR A 128 6.21 -4.77 12.44
CA TYR A 128 5.19 -4.19 11.58
C TYR A 128 5.59 -2.80 11.12
N TYR A 129 5.23 -2.47 9.88
CA TYR A 129 5.45 -1.21 9.20
C TYR A 129 4.17 -0.79 8.51
N PHE A 130 3.78 0.47 8.62
CA PHE A 130 2.62 1.00 7.93
C PHE A 130 2.75 2.47 7.58
N VAL A 131 1.89 2.87 6.66
CA VAL A 131 1.65 4.27 6.31
C VAL A 131 0.19 4.62 6.59
N LEU A 132 -0.03 5.91 6.84
CA LEU A 132 -1.37 6.50 6.99
C LEU A 132 -1.63 7.44 5.83
N ILE A 133 -2.73 7.20 5.11
CA ILE A 133 -3.13 7.97 3.94
C ILE A 133 -4.37 8.75 4.31
N ILE A 134 -4.30 10.07 4.20
CA ILE A 134 -5.43 10.98 4.41
C ILE A 134 -6.26 11.02 3.12
N ASN A 135 -7.50 10.56 3.18
CA ASN A 135 -8.42 10.64 2.05
C ASN A 135 -9.37 11.84 2.24
N SER A 136 -9.28 12.80 1.33
CA SER A 136 -10.21 13.93 1.25
C SER A 136 -11.52 13.50 0.57
N LEU A 137 -12.31 12.64 1.23
CA LEU A 137 -13.61 12.21 0.70
C LEU A 137 -14.75 12.96 1.40
N PRO A 138 -15.73 13.51 0.65
CA PRO A 138 -16.89 14.21 1.23
C PRO A 138 -17.95 13.26 1.82
N ALA A 139 -17.85 11.94 1.64
CA ALA A 139 -18.85 10.99 2.08
C ALA A 139 -18.23 9.64 2.51
N GLY A 140 -17.75 9.58 3.77
CA GLY A 140 -17.45 8.34 4.47
C GLY A 140 -16.11 7.67 4.14
N CYS A 141 -15.79 6.63 4.92
CA CYS A 141 -14.66 5.75 4.68
C CYS A 141 -15.10 4.56 3.82
N PRO A 142 -14.73 4.48 2.53
CA PRO A 142 -15.05 3.32 1.73
C PRO A 142 -14.37 2.07 2.29
N ALA A 143 -14.99 0.92 2.08
CA ALA A 143 -14.37 -0.36 2.36
C ALA A 143 -13.10 -0.47 1.51
N VAL A 144 -12.00 -0.88 2.13
CA VAL A 144 -10.73 -1.04 1.42
C VAL A 144 -10.67 -2.43 0.85
N HIS A 145 -10.59 -2.52 -0.47
CA HIS A 145 -10.37 -3.79 -1.14
C HIS A 145 -8.87 -4.08 -1.23
N PHE A 146 -8.55 -5.36 -1.31
CA PHE A 146 -7.19 -5.81 -1.52
C PHE A 146 -7.16 -6.90 -2.60
N GLY A 147 -6.00 -7.02 -3.26
CA GLY A 147 -5.71 -8.15 -4.15
C GLY A 147 -5.73 -7.85 -5.65
N GLU A 148 -4.99 -8.64 -6.41
CA GLU A 148 -4.93 -8.68 -7.90
C GLU A 148 -5.99 -9.65 -8.46
N SER A 149 -6.19 -9.75 -9.78
CA SER A 149 -7.00 -10.82 -10.38
C SER A 149 -6.25 -12.17 -10.38
N CYS A 150 -6.90 -13.32 -10.15
CA CYS A 150 -6.21 -14.62 -10.21
C CYS A 150 -6.24 -15.32 -11.57
N ASN A 151 -7.17 -15.01 -12.48
CA ASN A 151 -7.22 -15.74 -13.75
C ASN A 151 -6.10 -15.24 -14.66
N GLY A 152 -4.94 -15.84 -14.51
CA GLY A 152 -4.01 -16.01 -15.61
C GLY A 152 -4.35 -17.24 -16.45
N THR A 153 -5.55 -17.31 -17.06
CA THR A 153 -5.88 -18.10 -18.28
C THR A 153 -7.36 -17.96 -18.67
N THR A 154 -7.78 -16.77 -19.07
CA THR A 154 -8.75 -16.71 -20.16
C THR A 154 -8.01 -16.12 -21.35
N THR A 155 -7.77 -16.96 -22.36
CA THR A 155 -7.56 -16.50 -23.73
C THR A 155 -8.48 -15.31 -23.95
N PRO A 156 -7.97 -14.12 -24.34
CA PRO A 156 -8.83 -12.98 -24.58
C PRO A 156 -9.82 -13.38 -25.68
N THR A 157 -11.11 -13.44 -25.35
CA THR A 157 -12.13 -13.25 -26.37
C THR A 157 -11.86 -11.86 -26.95
N PRO A 158 -11.61 -11.73 -28.26
CA PRO A 158 -11.29 -10.44 -28.86
C PRO A 158 -12.56 -9.60 -28.85
N THR A 159 -12.73 -8.80 -27.81
CA THR A 159 -13.83 -7.84 -27.73
C THR A 159 -13.26 -6.44 -27.67
N SER A 160 -13.44 -5.77 -28.81
CA SER A 160 -13.14 -4.39 -29.17
C SER A 160 -11.76 -3.88 -28.74
N THR A 161 -10.90 -3.75 -29.74
CA THR A 161 -9.81 -2.77 -29.81
C THR A 161 -10.04 -1.60 -28.85
N PRO A 162 -9.25 -1.46 -27.78
CA PRO A 162 -9.26 -0.20 -27.05
C PRO A 162 -8.83 0.85 -28.06
N THR A 163 -9.70 1.82 -28.32
CA THR A 163 -9.26 3.04 -28.98
C THR A 163 -8.14 3.58 -28.10
N SER A 164 -6.90 3.45 -28.59
CA SER A 164 -5.73 4.03 -27.96
C SER A 164 -5.93 5.54 -27.98
N THR A 165 -6.53 6.07 -26.92
CA THR A 165 -6.34 7.48 -26.60
C THR A 165 -4.84 7.62 -26.41
N PRO A 166 -4.15 8.44 -27.22
CA PRO A 166 -2.70 8.57 -27.12
C PRO A 166 -2.35 8.87 -25.68
N ALA A 167 -1.49 8.03 -25.09
CA ALA A 167 -1.04 8.25 -23.73
C ALA A 167 -0.46 9.67 -23.65
N PRO A 168 -0.85 10.49 -22.67
CA PRO A 168 -0.34 11.85 -22.59
C PRO A 168 1.19 11.79 -22.53
N SER A 169 1.89 12.55 -23.39
CA SER A 169 3.37 12.66 -23.39
C SER A 169 3.96 13.21 -22.08
N ASN A 170 3.13 13.44 -21.06
CA ASN A 170 3.43 14.16 -19.84
C ASN A 170 3.31 13.27 -18.58
N THR A 171 3.21 11.94 -18.73
CA THR A 171 3.24 11.04 -17.58
C THR A 171 4.67 10.86 -17.08
N THR A 172 4.91 11.10 -15.79
CA THR A 172 6.24 10.95 -15.18
C THR A 172 6.23 9.94 -14.04
N PHE A 173 7.37 9.31 -13.81
CA PHE A 173 7.57 8.33 -12.76
C PHE A 173 8.60 8.85 -11.76
N LYS A 174 8.28 8.78 -10.46
CA LYS A 174 9.24 9.07 -9.39
C LYS A 174 9.38 7.84 -8.49
N VAL A 175 10.54 7.20 -8.57
CA VAL A 175 10.89 6.02 -7.76
C VAL A 175 11.60 6.50 -6.50
N THR A 176 11.08 6.12 -5.33
CA THR A 176 11.63 6.49 -4.03
C THR A 176 11.86 5.23 -3.21
N ALA A 177 13.09 4.97 -2.77
CA ALA A 177 13.35 3.92 -1.79
C ALA A 177 12.74 4.33 -0.45
N THR A 178 11.82 3.51 0.08
CA THR A 178 11.10 3.80 1.32
C THR A 178 11.62 3.00 2.50
N ASN A 179 12.26 1.84 2.26
CA ASN A 179 12.84 1.02 3.31
C ASN A 179 13.95 0.11 2.73
N ASN A 180 14.86 -0.34 3.58
CA ASN A 180 15.88 -1.32 3.24
C ASN A 180 16.20 -2.21 4.45
N TRP A 181 16.27 -3.52 4.27
CA TRP A 181 16.63 -4.45 5.33
C TRP A 181 17.39 -5.67 4.79
N VAL A 182 18.15 -6.30 5.67
CA VAL A 182 18.85 -7.55 5.36
C VAL A 182 18.08 -8.71 5.97
N ASN A 183 17.87 -9.78 5.21
CA ASN A 183 17.36 -11.05 5.71
C ASN A 183 18.25 -12.18 5.21
N GLY A 184 19.01 -12.80 6.11
CA GLY A 184 20.06 -13.75 5.74
C GLY A 184 21.17 -13.07 4.93
N ASN A 185 21.43 -13.58 3.73
CA ASN A 185 22.43 -13.03 2.81
C ASN A 185 21.84 -12.04 1.79
N ASP A 186 20.52 -11.86 1.79
CA ASP A 186 19.82 -11.03 0.82
C ASP A 186 19.52 -9.64 1.39
N ASN A 187 19.74 -8.63 0.57
CA ASN A 187 19.42 -7.23 0.89
C ASN A 187 18.13 -6.84 0.14
N PHE A 188 17.09 -6.49 0.89
CA PHE A 188 15.78 -6.16 0.35
C PHE A 188 15.54 -4.66 0.41
N THR A 189 15.28 -4.05 -0.74
CA THR A 189 14.86 -2.65 -0.80
C THR A 189 13.39 -2.55 -1.19
N GLN A 190 12.63 -1.78 -0.42
CA GLN A 190 11.26 -1.41 -0.71
C GLN A 190 11.22 -0.06 -1.40
N TYR A 191 10.43 0.04 -2.47
CA TYR A 191 10.24 1.24 -3.25
C TYR A 191 8.76 1.64 -3.31
N SER A 192 8.54 2.95 -3.35
CA SER A 192 7.29 3.59 -3.74
C SER A 192 7.50 4.30 -5.08
N VAL A 193 6.57 4.13 -6.01
CA VAL A 193 6.63 4.72 -7.35
C VAL A 193 5.39 5.57 -7.56
N ASP A 194 5.60 6.88 -7.73
CA ASP A 194 4.55 7.82 -8.07
C ASP A 194 4.47 7.97 -9.59
N ILE A 195 3.28 7.71 -10.14
CA ILE A 195 2.90 7.96 -11.53
C ILE A 195 2.11 9.27 -11.56
N LYS A 196 2.69 10.33 -12.12
CA LYS A 196 2.03 11.63 -12.25
C LYS A 196 1.40 11.75 -13.62
N ASN A 197 0.10 12.05 -13.68
CA ASN A 197 -0.56 12.46 -14.91
C ASN A 197 -0.34 13.96 -15.14
N GLY A 198 0.60 14.33 -16.00
CA GLY A 198 0.80 15.72 -16.43
C GLY A 198 -0.07 16.14 -17.62
N GLY A 199 -1.01 15.30 -18.05
CA GLY A 199 -1.96 15.59 -19.11
C GLY A 199 -3.19 16.35 -18.63
N THR A 200 -4.05 16.71 -19.58
CA THR A 200 -5.32 17.41 -19.35
C THR A 200 -6.53 16.47 -19.26
N THR A 201 -6.32 15.17 -19.44
CA THR A 201 -7.37 14.14 -19.42
C THR A 201 -7.00 13.05 -18.44
N ASP A 202 -8.01 12.34 -17.94
CA ASP A 202 -7.82 11.25 -16.99
C ASP A 202 -7.18 10.03 -17.69
N ILE A 203 -6.23 9.39 -17.00
CA ILE A 203 -5.62 8.14 -17.44
C ILE A 203 -6.38 7.00 -16.79
N THR A 204 -7.11 6.22 -17.59
CA THR A 204 -7.86 5.03 -17.15
C THR A 204 -7.18 3.71 -17.52
N SER A 205 -6.17 3.77 -18.40
CA SER A 205 -5.32 2.63 -18.75
C SER A 205 -3.93 3.14 -19.13
N LEU A 206 -2.90 2.37 -18.81
CA LEU A 206 -1.51 2.73 -19.11
C LEU A 206 -0.70 1.44 -19.25
N VAL A 207 0.04 1.30 -20.34
CA VAL A 207 1.06 0.25 -20.46
C VAL A 207 2.40 0.85 -20.09
N ILE A 208 3.09 0.21 -19.15
CA ILE A 208 4.32 0.71 -18.55
C ILE A 208 5.42 -0.32 -18.82
N SER A 209 6.41 0.08 -19.59
CA SER A 209 7.66 -0.69 -19.68
C SER A 209 8.50 -0.48 -18.42
N ALA A 210 9.14 -1.55 -17.95
CA ALA A 210 9.98 -1.51 -16.77
C ALA A 210 11.34 -2.15 -17.05
N THR A 211 12.43 -1.45 -16.75
CA THR A 211 13.80 -1.98 -16.89
C THR A 211 14.37 -2.29 -15.52
N ASN A 212 15.04 -3.44 -15.38
CA ASN A 212 15.58 -3.96 -14.11
C ASN A 212 14.50 -4.16 -13.02
N PHE A 213 13.25 -4.32 -13.42
CA PHE A 213 12.14 -4.57 -12.49
C PHE A 213 12.03 -6.06 -12.17
N ASN A 214 12.79 -6.49 -11.16
CA ASN A 214 12.72 -7.84 -10.62
C ASN A 214 12.14 -7.79 -9.20
N ALA A 215 10.84 -7.53 -9.12
CA ALA A 215 10.15 -7.40 -7.85
C ALA A 215 9.87 -8.77 -7.23
N SER A 216 10.32 -9.00 -5.99
CA SER A 216 9.92 -10.16 -5.19
C SER A 216 8.49 -10.03 -4.67
N SER A 217 7.99 -8.79 -4.55
CA SER A 217 6.60 -8.47 -4.24
C SER A 217 6.24 -7.10 -4.82
N LYS A 218 4.98 -6.91 -5.25
CA LYS A 218 4.45 -5.63 -5.74
C LYS A 218 2.99 -5.44 -5.33
N TRP A 219 2.51 -4.21 -5.26
CA TRP A 219 1.12 -3.88 -4.95
C TRP A 219 0.66 -2.62 -5.69
N ASN A 220 -0.65 -2.50 -5.89
CA ASN A 220 -1.32 -1.43 -6.64
C ASN A 220 -0.84 -1.31 -8.11
N ILE A 221 -0.24 -2.33 -8.70
CA ILE A 221 0.10 -2.36 -10.12
C ILE A 221 0.00 -3.79 -10.64
N GLU A 222 -0.45 -3.98 -11.87
CA GLU A 222 -0.62 -5.31 -12.47
C GLU A 222 0.49 -5.60 -13.48
N SER A 223 0.81 -6.88 -13.70
CA SER A 223 1.71 -7.30 -14.78
C SER A 223 0.91 -7.86 -15.95
N LEU A 224 1.28 -7.44 -17.16
CA LEU A 224 0.83 -8.03 -18.41
C LEU A 224 1.63 -9.30 -18.71
N THR A 225 1.10 -10.15 -19.59
CA THR A 225 1.72 -11.43 -19.97
C THR A 225 3.14 -11.29 -20.54
N ASN A 226 3.44 -10.13 -21.13
CA ASN A 226 4.74 -9.82 -21.71
C ASN A 226 5.73 -9.21 -20.68
N GLY A 227 5.35 -9.10 -19.41
CA GLY A 227 6.17 -8.53 -18.35
C GLY A 227 6.07 -7.01 -18.20
N ASP A 228 5.39 -6.30 -19.12
CA ASP A 228 5.05 -4.90 -18.91
C ASP A 228 4.08 -4.76 -17.72
N LEU A 229 3.96 -3.56 -17.17
CA LEU A 229 3.03 -3.25 -16.09
C LEU A 229 1.81 -2.49 -16.63
N THR A 230 0.69 -2.59 -15.92
CA THR A 230 -0.50 -1.79 -16.20
C THR A 230 -1.16 -1.30 -14.92
N LEU A 231 -1.90 -0.20 -15.04
CA LEU A 231 -2.81 0.23 -13.99
C LEU A 231 -3.85 -0.88 -13.74
N PRO A 232 -4.21 -1.14 -12.47
CA PRO A 232 -5.34 -2.00 -12.15
C PRO A 232 -6.63 -1.48 -12.76
N SER A 233 -7.58 -2.37 -13.07
CA SER A 233 -8.83 -2.01 -13.75
C SER A 233 -9.72 -0.98 -13.02
N TYR A 234 -9.48 -0.75 -11.72
CA TYR A 234 -10.20 0.23 -10.90
C TYR A 234 -9.49 1.59 -10.81
N ALA A 235 -8.24 1.66 -11.27
CA ALA A 235 -7.40 2.83 -11.06
C ALA A 235 -7.61 3.84 -12.20
N THR A 236 -7.90 5.07 -11.80
CA THR A 236 -7.90 6.23 -12.68
C THR A 236 -6.93 7.25 -12.09
N ILE A 237 -6.08 7.84 -12.93
CA ILE A 237 -5.24 8.97 -12.56
C ILE A 237 -5.87 10.23 -13.16
N PRO A 238 -6.55 11.07 -12.36
CA PRO A 238 -7.15 12.30 -12.87
C PRO A 238 -6.13 13.20 -13.57
N ALA A 239 -6.58 14.10 -14.44
CA ALA A 239 -5.71 15.16 -14.97
C ALA A 239 -5.00 15.90 -13.82
N GLY A 240 -3.66 15.98 -13.86
CA GLY A 240 -2.87 16.54 -12.75
C GLY A 240 -2.80 15.66 -11.49
N GLY A 241 -3.39 14.48 -11.49
CA GLY A 241 -3.40 13.52 -10.38
C GLY A 241 -2.12 12.68 -10.28
N THR A 242 -1.96 11.99 -9.16
CA THR A 242 -0.86 11.04 -8.93
C THR A 242 -1.44 9.69 -8.48
N PHE A 243 -0.89 8.60 -9.01
CA PHE A 243 -1.16 7.24 -8.55
C PHE A 243 0.11 6.59 -8.04
N THR A 244 0.04 5.90 -6.91
CA THR A 244 1.22 5.32 -6.27
C THR A 244 1.11 3.81 -6.16
N PHE A 245 2.12 3.13 -6.66
CA PHE A 245 2.33 1.70 -6.46
C PHE A 245 3.64 1.44 -5.72
N GLY A 246 3.83 0.24 -5.21
CA GLY A 246 5.08 -0.11 -4.56
C GLY A 246 5.50 -1.54 -4.81
N PHE A 247 6.77 -1.81 -4.51
CA PHE A 247 7.37 -3.11 -4.70
C PHE A 247 8.57 -3.31 -3.78
N ILE A 248 8.99 -4.57 -3.62
CA ILE A 248 10.19 -5.00 -2.92
C ILE A 248 11.07 -5.72 -3.92
N THR A 249 12.38 -5.49 -3.89
CA THR A 249 13.35 -6.21 -4.73
C THR A 249 14.62 -6.51 -3.94
N THR A 250 15.33 -7.56 -4.34
CA THR A 250 16.70 -7.84 -3.92
C THR A 250 17.74 -7.29 -4.89
N SER A 251 17.30 -6.70 -6.02
CA SER A 251 18.17 -6.06 -6.99
C SER A 251 18.82 -4.82 -6.39
N SER A 252 20.15 -4.71 -6.54
CA SER A 252 20.89 -3.49 -6.22
C SER A 252 20.72 -2.38 -7.27
N VAL A 253 20.07 -2.68 -8.39
CA VAL A 253 19.84 -1.74 -9.49
C VAL A 253 18.43 -1.15 -9.37
N ILE A 254 18.36 0.18 -9.26
CA ILE A 254 17.08 0.90 -9.21
C ILE A 254 16.36 0.71 -10.56
N PRO A 255 15.11 0.23 -10.56
CA PRO A 255 14.36 0.07 -11.81
C PRO A 255 13.93 1.42 -12.38
N SER A 256 13.81 1.46 -13.70
CA SER A 256 13.25 2.60 -14.44
C SER A 256 11.95 2.21 -15.11
N PHE A 257 11.04 3.18 -15.23
CA PHE A 257 9.70 3.00 -15.78
C PHE A 257 9.45 4.03 -16.88
N ALA A 258 8.78 3.60 -17.94
CA ALA A 258 8.38 4.49 -19.03
C ALA A 258 7.04 4.04 -19.61
N VAL A 259 6.24 5.01 -20.03
CA VAL A 259 5.00 4.72 -20.77
C VAL A 259 5.37 4.11 -22.12
N LYS A 260 4.71 3.01 -22.46
CA LYS A 260 4.85 2.35 -23.76
C LYS A 260 3.76 2.88 -24.68
N ASN A 261 4.18 3.43 -25.82
CA ASN A 261 3.29 3.92 -26.87
C ASN A 261 2.78 2.78 -27.74
#